data_AF-A0A527VL91-F1
#
_entry.id   AF-A0A527VL91-F1
#
_cell.length_a   1.000
_cell.length_b   1.000
_cell.length_c   1.000
_cell.angle_alpha   90.00
_cell.angle_beta   90.00
_cell.angle_gamma   90.00
#
_symmetry.space_group_name_H-M   'P 1'
#
loop_
_entity.id
_entity.type
_entity.pdbx_description
1 polymer ?
#
loop_
_entity_poly.entity_id
_entity_poly.type
_entity_poly.pdbx_seq_one_letter_code
_entity_poly.pdbx_strand_id
1 'polypeptide(L)' 'QACEFDYSGTQACKALKEEGFRVILVNSNPATIMTDPELADATYIEPITPEVVAKIIAKERPDALLPTMG' A
#
# COMPACT_ATOMS: atom_id res chain seq x y z
N GLN A 1 13.97 2.93 6.63
CA GLN A 1 14.07 1.49 6.29
C GLN A 1 14.17 1.37 4.78
N ALA A 2 14.95 0.41 4.28
CA ALA A 2 15.64 0.46 2.99
C ALA A 2 14.74 0.09 1.77
N CYS A 3 15.37 -0.09 0.61
CA CYS A 3 14.75 -0.52 -0.65
C CYS A 3 14.13 -1.93 -0.61
N GLU A 4 14.48 -2.74 0.39
CA GLU A 4 13.94 -4.10 0.57
C GLU A 4 12.41 -4.12 0.74
N PHE A 5 11.85 -3.12 1.42
CA PHE A 5 10.41 -2.98 1.62
C PHE A 5 9.69 -2.46 0.37
N ASP A 6 10.37 -1.65 -0.44
CA ASP A 6 9.85 -1.23 -1.74
C ASP A 6 9.73 -2.44 -2.69
N TYR A 7 10.73 -3.32 -2.69
CA TYR A 7 10.67 -4.56 -3.46
C TYR A 7 9.56 -5.49 -2.97
N SER A 8 9.52 -5.81 -1.67
CA SER A 8 8.50 -6.72 -1.12
C SER A 8 7.08 -6.15 -1.26
N GLY A 9 6.91 -4.84 -1.02
CA GLY A 9 5.64 -4.14 -1.22
C GLY A 9 5.18 -4.16 -2.67
N THR A 10 6.09 -3.93 -3.62
CA THR A 10 5.80 -4.02 -5.06
C THR A 10 5.36 -5.44 -5.45
N GLN A 11 6.06 -6.48 -4.98
CA GLN A 11 5.68 -7.87 -5.26
C GLN A 11 4.33 -8.23 -4.64
N ALA A 12 4.06 -7.77 -3.41
CA ALA A 12 2.78 -7.99 -2.75
C ALA A 12 1.62 -7.36 -3.53
N CYS A 13 1.78 -6.11 -4.02
CA CYS A 13 0.76 -5.45 -4.83
C CYS A 13 0.47 -6.23 -6.12
N LYS A 14 1.52 -6.71 -6.82
CA LYS A 14 1.37 -7.52 -8.04
C LYS A 14 0.65 -8.84 -7.77
N ALA A 15 1.11 -9.60 -6.78
CA ALA A 15 0.53 -10.90 -6.44
C ALA A 15 -0.95 -10.77 -6.04
N LEU A 16 -1.30 -9.78 -5.21
CA LEU A 16 -2.68 -9.56 -4.79
C LEU A 16 -3.59 -9.13 -5.97
N LYS A 17 -3.10 -8.28 -6.88
CA LYS A 17 -3.86 -7.90 -8.08
C LYS A 17 -4.05 -9.07 -9.05
N GLU A 18 -3.05 -9.92 -9.22
CA GLU A 18 -3.14 -11.14 -10.04
C GLU A 18 -4.19 -12.13 -9.51
N GLU A 19 -4.35 -12.20 -8.19
CA GLU A 19 -5.40 -12.98 -7.52
C GLU A 19 -6.78 -12.27 -7.49
N GLY A 20 -6.89 -11.08 -8.10
CA GLY A 20 -8.15 -10.34 -8.24
C GLY A 20 -8.57 -9.51 -7.04
N PHE A 21 -7.66 -9.26 -6.08
CA PHE A 21 -7.93 -8.35 -4.97
C PHE A 21 -7.82 -6.89 -5.41
N ARG A 22 -8.67 -6.05 -4.82
CA ARG A 22 -8.49 -4.60 -4.84
C ARG A 22 -7.40 -4.21 -3.84
N VAL A 23 -6.30 -3.64 -4.33
CA VAL A 23 -5.15 -3.27 -3.51
C VAL A 23 -5.18 -1.77 -3.21
N ILE A 24 -5.12 -1.45 -1.91
CA ILE A 24 -4.98 -0.08 -1.40
C ILE A 24 -3.61 0.01 -0.74
N LEU A 25 -2.74 0.86 -1.28
CA LEU A 25 -1.39 1.07 -0.76
C LEU A 25 -1.30 2.39 -0.01
N VAL A 26 -0.68 2.36 1.17
CA VAL A 26 -0.33 3.56 1.95
C VAL A 26 1.18 3.55 2.18
N ASN A 27 1.88 4.58 1.72
CA ASN A 27 3.32 4.72 1.95
C ASN A 27 3.72 6.20 1.94
N SER A 28 4.49 6.67 2.92
CA SER A 28 4.88 8.08 3.00
C SER A 28 6.01 8.50 2.06
N ASN A 29 6.70 7.54 1.41
CA ASN A 29 7.85 7.83 0.55
C ASN A 29 7.45 7.87 -0.95
N PRO A 30 7.40 9.07 -1.58
CA PRO A 30 7.06 9.19 -3.01
C PRO A 30 8.14 8.66 -3.96
N ALA A 31 9.37 8.43 -3.46
CA ALA A 31 10.50 7.95 -4.27
C ALA A 31 10.64 6.42 -4.19
N THR A 32 9.53 5.69 -4.31
CA THR A 32 9.49 4.21 -4.31
C THR A 32 8.73 3.68 -5.50
N ILE A 33 9.10 2.49 -5.98
CA ILE A 33 8.39 1.84 -7.08
C ILE A 33 6.96 1.52 -6.65
N MET A 34 6.75 1.01 -5.44
CA MET A 34 5.42 0.63 -4.95
C MET A 34 4.40 1.77 -4.98
N THR A 35 4.83 3.04 -4.84
CA THR A 35 3.94 4.21 -4.94
C THR A 35 3.52 4.59 -6.37
N ASP A 36 3.92 3.83 -7.39
CA ASP A 36 3.42 4.01 -8.75
C ASP A 36 1.89 3.79 -8.79
N PRO A 37 1.10 4.74 -9.34
CA PRO A 37 -0.35 4.62 -9.48
C PRO A 37 -0.82 3.37 -10.24
N GLU A 38 0.03 2.73 -11.05
CA GLU A 38 -0.36 1.52 -11.79
C GLU A 38 -0.29 0.24 -10.94
N LEU A 39 0.44 0.26 -9.82
CA LEU A 39 0.69 -0.94 -9.00
C LEU A 39 -0.42 -1.26 -8.00
N ALA A 40 -1.21 -0.28 -7.57
CA ALA A 40 -2.35 -0.46 -6.68
C ALA A 40 -3.60 0.19 -7.28
N ASP A 41 -4.79 -0.19 -6.83
CA ASP A 41 -6.03 0.44 -7.28
C ASP A 41 -6.24 1.81 -6.62
N ALA A 42 -5.66 1.99 -5.44
CA ALA A 42 -5.58 3.28 -4.76
C ALA A 42 -4.22 3.41 -4.04
N THR A 43 -3.50 4.49 -4.32
CA THR A 43 -2.21 4.79 -3.69
C THR A 43 -2.32 6.08 -2.87
N TYR A 44 -1.99 6.00 -1.59
CA TYR A 44 -1.96 7.12 -0.66
C TYR A 44 -0.53 7.42 -0.24
N ILE A 45 -0.01 8.56 -0.71
CA ILE A 45 1.29 9.07 -0.29
C ILE A 45 1.11 10.00 0.90
N GLU A 46 0.96 9.41 2.08
CA GLU A 46 0.59 10.11 3.31
C GLU A 46 1.44 9.59 4.49
N PRO A 47 1.58 10.36 5.59
CA PRO A 47 2.26 9.89 6.79
C PRO A 47 1.63 8.60 7.34
N ILE A 48 2.45 7.61 7.67
CA ILE A 48 1.99 6.34 8.27
C ILE A 48 1.73 6.56 9.77
N THR A 49 0.71 7.34 10.11
CA THR A 49 0.22 7.53 11.49
C THR A 49 -1.14 6.85 11.66
N PRO A 50 -1.50 6.42 12.88
CA PRO A 50 -2.81 5.79 13.15
C PRO A 50 -3.99 6.64 12.68
N GLU A 51 -3.92 7.97 12.82
CA GLU A 51 -5.00 8.89 12.46
C GLU A 51 -5.21 8.95 10.95
N VAL A 52 -4.12 8.97 10.17
CA VAL A 52 -4.18 8.95 8.70
C VAL A 52 -4.69 7.60 8.22
N VAL A 53 -4.11 6.51 8.72
CA VAL A 53 -4.52 5.15 8.34
C VAL A 53 -5.98 4.90 8.70
N ALA A 54 -6.46 5.37 9.86
CA ALA A 54 -7.87 5.25 10.24
C ALA A 54 -8.81 6.00 9.28
N LYS A 55 -8.42 7.18 8.77
CA LYS A 55 -9.19 7.90 7.75
C LYS A 55 -9.25 7.13 6.43
N ILE A 56 -8.14 6.53 6.02
CA ILE A 56 -8.08 5.71 4.81
C ILE A 56 -8.95 4.47 4.96
N ILE A 57 -8.86 3.74 6.08
CA ILE A 57 -9.71 2.58 6.38
C ILE A 57 -11.19 2.98 6.40
N ALA A 58 -11.56 4.12 7.00
CA ALA A 58 -12.95 4.57 7.03
C ALA A 58 -13.51 4.90 5.63
N LYS A 59 -12.66 5.46 4.75
CA LYS A 59 -13.00 5.78 3.35
C LYS A 59 -13.08 4.53 2.48
N GLU A 60 -12.06 3.68 2.55
CA GLU A 60 -11.86 2.56 1.63
C GLU A 60 -12.51 1.26 2.07
N ARG A 61 -12.74 1.11 3.38
CA ARG A 61 -13.34 -0.07 4.03
C ARG A 61 -12.73 -1.40 3.53
N PRO A 62 -11.41 -1.59 3.65
CA PRO A 62 -10.76 -2.82 3.21
C PRO A 62 -11.22 -4.03 4.03
N ASP A 63 -11.29 -5.20 3.40
CA ASP A 63 -11.64 -6.45 4.06
C ASP A 63 -10.51 -6.99 4.97
N ALA A 64 -9.26 -6.67 4.64
CA ALA A 64 -8.08 -7.12 5.36
C ALA A 64 -6.96 -6.07 5.34
N LEU A 65 -6.03 -6.20 6.30
CA LEU A 65 -4.80 -5.41 6.37
C LEU A 65 -3.59 -6.36 6.30
N LEU A 66 -2.56 -5.97 5.55
CA LEU A 66 -1.30 -6.71 5.43
C LEU A 66 -0.14 -5.87 6.00
N PRO A 67 0.09 -5.87 7.33
CA PRO A 67 1.08 -5.02 7.98
C PRO A 67 2.50 -5.60 8.00
N THR A 68 2.79 -6.62 7.18
CA THR A 68 4.04 -7.40 7.24
C THR A 68 5.02 -7.10 6.11
N MET A 69 4.73 -6.13 5.23
CA MET A 69 5.51 -5.86 4.00
C MET A 69 6.30 -4.55 4.03
N GLY A 70 6.39 -3.89 5.18
CA GLY A 70 7.09 -2.61 5.39
C GLY A 70 6.27 -1.66 6.24
#